data_AF-A0A814JF40-F1
#
_entry.id   AF-A0A814JF40-F1
#
_cell.length_a   1.000
_cell.length_b   1.000
_cell.length_c   1.000
_cell.angle_alpha   90.00
_cell.angle_beta   90.00
_cell.angle_gamma   90.00
#
_symmetry.space_group_name_H-M   'P 1'
#
loop_
_entity.id
_entity.type
_entity.pdbx_description
1 polymer ?
#
loop_
_entity_poly.entity_id
_entity_poly.type
_entity_poly.pdbx_seq_one_letter_code
_entity_poly.pdbx_strand_id
1 'polypeptide(L)'
;MSNTNTFSSSIQTYNPTGIPSNWLDCPRKSTIIAGKFIAFKTPLDDRYKNEISIVKRWTCNMLIKHMKDDQKNLGLVIDLTNTERYYSSDIEFIQKNIHYEKIPCQGHNEPPNDEQIDSFIQICQDFINANPNDIIGVHCTHGFNRTGFLVCAYLCRQLNYSIDVAIDMFATVRSPGIYKQDYLDKLIEKFPTKNCISISAPLRPEWCLEKQVITLNKNKHKYNEIDYQQSNKRFRQEIQENSNPVFAVDLLNVKPICFQSIADNIRLKCQQMCGWNRPTFPGSQPVSMDYTNYQTIFLSPYMVSWKADGTRYMMLIESENKIYMLDRNNNVFQINHLYFPKDSDCTRHLINTLVDGEFVIDNDNGIKRYRYLIYDIIIYENENVGQRTFKERLDIIRHSIVNIRNEAIIKGLINKSLEPFSIRNKEFWDLSATSKLLSPTFQSQITHGCDGLVFQPISDPYQSGRSIHVFKWKEHNTIDFRLKIHKTGRSQEKSALLYVTGMSNPYASMHYSPELDQYKNQIIECLYHNGEWYFYRHCVDKMYPNAKATADGVTTAIERPITKDILCSLIEENIAFNNY
;
A
#
# COMPACT_ATOMS: atom_id res chain seq x y z
N MET A 1 -11.55 -59.08 38.41
CA MET A 1 -10.90 -57.84 38.85
C MET A 1 -11.02 -56.82 37.74
N SER A 2 -12.04 -55.98 37.88
CA SER A 2 -12.33 -54.79 37.10
C SER A 2 -11.35 -53.68 37.45
N ASN A 3 -10.78 -52.98 36.47
CA ASN A 3 -10.20 -51.66 36.68
C ASN A 3 -10.80 -50.66 35.70
N THR A 4 -11.58 -49.77 36.28
CA THR A 4 -12.19 -48.57 35.74
C THR A 4 -11.12 -47.51 35.43
N ASN A 5 -11.09 -46.99 34.21
CA ASN A 5 -10.41 -45.73 33.90
C ASN A 5 -11.47 -44.66 33.62
N THR A 6 -11.60 -43.75 34.57
CA THR A 6 -12.47 -42.57 34.53
C THR A 6 -11.83 -41.45 33.68
N PHE A 7 -12.66 -40.84 32.85
CA PHE A 7 -12.40 -39.63 32.08
C PHE A 7 -12.03 -38.44 32.99
N SER A 8 -11.06 -37.61 32.58
CA SER A 8 -10.98 -36.21 33.00
C SER A 8 -11.18 -35.30 31.79
N SER A 9 -12.45 -34.97 31.52
CA SER A 9 -12.80 -33.81 30.71
C SER A 9 -12.41 -32.55 31.48
N SER A 10 -11.43 -31.81 31.01
CA SER A 10 -11.13 -30.47 31.49
C SER A 10 -12.27 -29.53 31.09
N ILE A 11 -13.25 -29.39 31.97
CA ILE A 11 -14.30 -28.38 31.91
C ILE A 11 -13.60 -27.01 31.95
N GLN A 12 -13.59 -26.30 30.82
CA GLN A 12 -13.29 -24.86 30.79
C GLN A 12 -14.33 -24.15 31.67
N THR A 13 -13.89 -23.68 32.82
CA THR A 13 -14.71 -22.87 33.72
C THR A 13 -15.03 -21.54 33.03
N TYR A 14 -16.31 -21.40 32.62
CA TYR A 14 -16.84 -20.20 31.99
C TYR A 14 -16.85 -19.07 33.01
N ASN A 15 -15.92 -18.12 32.89
CA ASN A 15 -15.85 -16.96 33.77
C ASN A 15 -16.91 -15.93 33.31
N PRO A 16 -17.98 -15.66 34.08
CA PRO A 16 -19.13 -14.89 33.60
C PRO A 16 -18.84 -13.40 33.33
N THR A 17 -17.66 -12.89 33.71
CA THR A 17 -17.28 -11.47 33.63
C THR A 17 -16.11 -11.16 32.70
N GLY A 18 -15.57 -12.12 31.94
CA GLY A 18 -14.38 -11.87 31.12
C GLY A 18 -14.66 -11.04 29.85
N ILE A 19 -13.78 -10.09 29.52
CA ILE A 19 -13.78 -9.38 28.22
C ILE A 19 -13.87 -10.40 27.06
N PRO A 20 -14.70 -10.18 26.02
CA PRO A 20 -14.75 -11.12 24.89
C PRO A 20 -13.38 -11.31 24.24
N SER A 21 -13.10 -12.53 23.79
CA SER A 21 -11.86 -12.81 23.07
C SER A 21 -11.71 -11.86 21.87
N ASN A 22 -10.48 -11.40 21.64
CA ASN A 22 -10.14 -10.54 20.51
C ASN A 22 -10.88 -9.19 20.47
N TRP A 23 -11.46 -8.74 21.60
CA TRP A 23 -12.26 -7.51 21.65
C TRP A 23 -11.44 -6.23 21.85
N LEU A 24 -10.34 -6.28 22.61
CA LEU A 24 -9.56 -5.09 23.00
C LEU A 24 -9.00 -4.35 21.78
N ASP A 25 -8.38 -5.10 20.86
CA ASP A 25 -7.73 -4.55 19.67
C ASP A 25 -8.69 -4.46 18.46
N CYS A 26 -9.94 -4.95 18.61
CA CYS A 26 -10.98 -4.81 17.58
C CYS A 26 -11.40 -3.33 17.42
N PRO A 27 -11.46 -2.79 16.19
CA PRO A 27 -11.87 -1.42 15.93
C PRO A 27 -13.30 -1.14 16.42
N ARG A 28 -13.54 0.05 16.97
CA ARG A 28 -14.79 0.39 17.67
C ARG A 28 -16.03 0.35 16.77
N LYS A 29 -15.97 0.97 15.59
CA LYS A 29 -17.13 1.19 14.71
C LYS A 29 -16.75 1.40 13.23
N SER A 30 -17.73 1.44 12.35
CA SER A 30 -17.63 1.87 10.95
C SER A 30 -17.86 3.39 10.81
N THR A 31 -17.72 3.90 9.58
CA THR A 31 -18.46 5.10 9.14
C THR A 31 -19.89 4.72 8.74
N ILE A 32 -20.73 5.70 8.37
CA ILE A 32 -22.14 5.44 8.02
C ILE A 32 -22.23 4.63 6.71
N ILE A 33 -22.93 3.50 6.76
CA ILE A 33 -23.21 2.61 5.64
C ILE A 33 -24.54 3.01 4.99
N ALA A 34 -24.55 3.22 3.67
CA ALA A 34 -25.74 3.56 2.88
C ALA A 34 -26.58 4.71 3.47
N GLY A 35 -25.93 5.67 4.13
CA GLY A 35 -26.61 6.81 4.79
C GLY A 35 -27.50 6.46 5.99
N LYS A 36 -27.56 5.19 6.40
CA LYS A 36 -28.57 4.69 7.35
C LYS A 36 -28.03 3.86 8.49
N PHE A 37 -26.96 3.09 8.29
CA PHE A 37 -26.47 2.15 9.29
C PHE A 37 -25.12 2.56 9.86
N ILE A 38 -24.87 2.19 11.11
CA ILE A 38 -23.53 2.19 11.69
C ILE A 38 -23.25 0.83 12.31
N ALA A 39 -22.17 0.18 11.85
CA ALA A 39 -21.72 -1.10 12.39
C ALA A 39 -20.70 -0.88 13.50
N PHE A 40 -20.79 -1.59 14.62
CA PHE A 40 -19.83 -1.43 15.72
C PHE A 40 -19.58 -2.72 16.49
N LYS A 41 -18.48 -2.78 17.23
CA LYS A 41 -18.23 -3.87 18.19
C LYS A 41 -19.08 -3.65 19.43
N THR A 42 -19.51 -4.73 20.10
CA THR A 42 -20.33 -4.61 21.31
C THR A 42 -19.66 -3.66 22.32
N PRO A 43 -20.32 -2.61 22.80
CA PRO A 43 -19.82 -1.82 23.91
C PRO A 43 -19.77 -2.67 25.18
N LEU A 44 -18.93 -2.26 26.14
CA LEU A 44 -18.87 -2.85 27.47
C LEU A 44 -19.15 -1.74 28.49
N ASP A 45 -20.06 -2.01 29.42
CA ASP A 45 -20.42 -1.05 30.46
C ASP A 45 -19.42 -1.05 31.64
N ASP A 46 -19.75 -0.29 32.68
CA ASP A 46 -18.88 -0.05 33.83
C ASP A 46 -18.50 -1.32 34.61
N ARG A 47 -19.17 -2.46 34.38
CA ARG A 47 -18.79 -3.75 34.96
C ARG A 47 -17.38 -4.17 34.52
N TYR A 48 -16.90 -3.70 33.37
CA TYR A 48 -15.59 -4.05 32.80
C TYR A 48 -14.53 -2.94 32.96
N LYS A 49 -14.85 -1.82 33.62
CA LYS A 49 -13.99 -0.62 33.64
C LYS A 49 -12.60 -0.85 34.23
N ASN A 50 -12.47 -1.80 35.16
CA ASN A 50 -11.22 -2.14 35.83
C ASN A 50 -10.35 -3.13 35.02
N GLU A 51 -10.95 -3.84 34.07
CA GLU A 51 -10.26 -4.82 33.23
C GLU A 51 -9.75 -4.20 31.91
N ILE A 52 -10.26 -3.02 31.53
CA ILE A 52 -9.98 -2.36 30.25
C ILE A 52 -9.25 -1.03 30.48
N SER A 53 -8.06 -0.90 29.89
CA SER A 53 -7.30 0.35 29.90
C SER A 53 -8.08 1.49 29.26
N ILE A 54 -7.89 2.72 29.78
CA ILE A 54 -8.67 3.89 29.36
C ILE A 54 -8.64 4.13 27.83
N VAL A 55 -7.49 3.85 27.20
CA VAL A 55 -7.28 4.01 25.75
C VAL A 55 -8.13 3.02 24.94
N LYS A 56 -8.40 1.82 25.48
CA LYS A 56 -9.11 0.73 24.79
C LYS A 56 -10.59 0.65 25.15
N ARG A 57 -11.09 1.50 26.06
CA ARG A 57 -12.51 1.54 26.46
C ARG A 57 -13.42 1.84 25.28
N TRP A 58 -14.61 1.24 25.30
CA TRP A 58 -15.66 1.48 24.33
C TRP A 58 -17.01 1.20 24.99
N THR A 59 -17.74 2.26 25.33
CA THR A 59 -19.02 2.21 26.06
C THR A 59 -20.16 2.73 25.18
N CYS A 60 -21.41 2.45 25.55
CA CYS A 60 -22.59 2.94 24.82
C CYS A 60 -22.62 4.47 24.77
N ASN A 61 -22.23 5.15 25.86
CA ASN A 61 -22.09 6.61 25.90
C ASN A 61 -21.05 7.14 24.91
N MET A 62 -19.94 6.43 24.68
CA MET A 62 -18.95 6.83 23.67
C MET A 62 -19.53 6.75 22.26
N LEU A 63 -20.34 5.73 21.96
CA LEU A 63 -21.06 5.62 20.69
C LEU A 63 -22.05 6.78 20.52
N ILE A 64 -22.92 7.02 21.50
CA ILE A 64 -23.94 8.07 21.43
C ILE A 64 -23.29 9.45 21.28
N LYS A 65 -22.23 9.73 22.05
CA LYS A 65 -21.48 10.98 21.93
C LYS A 65 -20.90 11.15 20.53
N HIS A 66 -20.28 10.11 19.99
CA HIS A 66 -19.70 10.18 18.65
C HIS A 66 -20.75 10.48 17.58
N MET A 67 -21.94 9.88 17.68
CA MET A 67 -23.03 10.16 16.75
C MET A 67 -23.47 11.64 16.82
N LYS A 68 -23.57 12.20 18.04
CA LYS A 68 -23.85 13.62 18.24
C LYS A 68 -22.77 14.53 17.67
N ASP A 69 -21.49 14.18 17.87
CA ASP A 69 -20.35 14.93 17.34
C ASP A 69 -20.37 14.98 15.80
N ASP A 70 -20.82 13.90 15.15
CA ASP A 70 -21.03 13.80 13.70
C ASP A 70 -22.35 14.45 13.22
N GLN A 71 -23.09 15.14 14.10
CA GLN A 71 -24.42 15.72 13.82
C GLN A 71 -25.43 14.68 13.31
N LYS A 72 -25.40 13.47 13.86
CA LYS A 72 -26.32 12.37 13.55
C LYS A 72 -27.04 11.89 14.81
N ASN A 73 -28.31 11.53 14.67
CA ASN A 73 -29.09 10.92 15.75
C ASN A 73 -29.08 9.40 15.61
N LEU A 74 -28.65 8.71 16.66
CA LEU A 74 -28.81 7.26 16.79
C LEU A 74 -30.20 6.98 17.36
N GLY A 75 -31.11 6.44 16.58
CA GLY A 75 -32.50 6.25 17.00
C GLY A 75 -32.91 4.79 17.25
N LEU A 76 -32.14 3.83 16.73
CA LEU A 76 -32.33 2.39 16.96
C LEU A 76 -30.98 1.69 17.11
N VAL A 77 -30.90 0.70 18.00
CA VAL A 77 -29.78 -0.24 18.11
C VAL A 77 -30.30 -1.68 17.98
N ILE A 78 -29.69 -2.44 17.07
CA ILE A 78 -29.94 -3.85 16.84
C ILE A 78 -28.75 -4.68 17.35
N ASP A 79 -28.98 -5.47 18.38
CA ASP A 79 -27.98 -6.35 19.00
C ASP A 79 -28.12 -7.79 18.49
N LEU A 80 -27.07 -8.29 17.86
CA LEU A 80 -27.00 -9.63 17.27
C LEU A 80 -26.31 -10.66 18.19
N THR A 81 -25.98 -10.29 19.43
CA THR A 81 -25.31 -11.17 20.38
C THR A 81 -26.31 -12.08 21.09
N ASN A 82 -25.93 -13.34 21.30
CA ASN A 82 -26.72 -14.29 22.08
C ASN A 82 -26.32 -14.25 23.57
N THR A 83 -26.27 -13.06 24.16
CA THR A 83 -25.94 -12.83 25.57
C THR A 83 -26.34 -11.42 26.00
N GLU A 84 -26.59 -11.21 27.30
CA GLU A 84 -26.92 -9.89 27.89
C GLU A 84 -25.80 -9.37 28.80
N ARG A 85 -24.64 -10.02 28.78
CA ARG A 85 -23.55 -9.74 29.73
C ARG A 85 -22.78 -8.44 29.47
N TYR A 86 -22.97 -7.78 28.33
CA TYR A 86 -22.10 -6.68 27.87
C TYR A 86 -22.52 -5.30 28.36
N TYR A 87 -23.81 -5.01 28.31
CA TYR A 87 -24.41 -3.78 28.82
C TYR A 87 -25.89 -4.00 29.13
N SER A 88 -26.51 -3.13 29.93
CA SER A 88 -27.97 -3.10 30.10
C SER A 88 -28.58 -2.21 29.02
N SER A 89 -29.42 -2.78 28.15
CA SER A 89 -30.12 -2.03 27.09
C SER A 89 -31.04 -0.95 27.67
N ASP A 90 -31.71 -1.26 28.79
CA ASP A 90 -32.66 -0.36 29.43
C ASP A 90 -31.99 0.94 29.85
N ILE A 91 -30.85 0.83 30.54
CA ILE A 91 -30.07 1.96 31.04
C ILE A 91 -29.33 2.67 29.91
N GLU A 92 -28.73 1.90 29.00
CA GLU A 92 -27.79 2.48 28.02
C GLU A 92 -28.47 3.10 26.80
N PHE A 93 -29.66 2.62 26.43
CA PHE A 93 -30.38 3.06 25.22
C PHE A 93 -31.83 3.47 25.50
N ILE A 94 -32.64 2.62 26.12
CA ILE A 94 -34.11 2.86 26.23
C ILE A 94 -34.41 4.10 27.06
N GLN A 95 -33.79 4.26 28.24
CA GLN A 95 -33.93 5.46 29.08
C GLN A 95 -33.41 6.74 28.41
N LYS A 96 -32.62 6.62 27.34
CA LYS A 96 -32.09 7.74 26.55
C LYS A 96 -32.91 7.96 25.26
N ASN A 97 -34.12 7.39 25.17
CA ASN A 97 -35.01 7.44 24.01
C ASN A 97 -34.40 6.88 22.72
N ILE A 98 -33.56 5.85 22.82
CA ILE A 98 -33.02 5.11 21.68
C ILE A 98 -33.67 3.73 21.68
N HIS A 99 -34.34 3.38 20.58
CA HIS A 99 -35.00 2.08 20.45
C HIS A 99 -33.95 0.96 20.48
N TYR A 100 -34.34 -0.19 21.00
CA TYR A 100 -33.44 -1.33 21.13
C TYR A 100 -34.15 -2.62 20.74
N GLU A 101 -33.54 -3.36 19.82
CA GLU A 101 -34.02 -4.66 19.35
C GLU A 101 -32.91 -5.70 19.43
N LYS A 102 -33.26 -6.92 19.83
CA LYS A 102 -32.30 -8.03 19.94
C LYS A 102 -32.69 -9.15 18.99
N ILE A 103 -31.78 -9.50 18.08
CA ILE A 103 -31.94 -10.62 17.15
C ILE A 103 -30.85 -11.64 17.48
N PRO A 104 -31.10 -12.60 18.38
CA PRO A 104 -30.06 -13.51 18.88
C PRO A 104 -29.59 -14.46 17.76
N CYS A 105 -28.38 -14.21 17.25
CA CYS A 105 -27.70 -15.15 16.36
C CYS A 105 -26.96 -16.21 17.20
N GLN A 106 -27.24 -17.50 16.94
CA GLN A 106 -26.63 -18.62 17.66
C GLN A 106 -25.10 -18.53 17.71
N GLY A 107 -24.50 -19.09 18.77
CA GLY A 107 -23.05 -19.29 18.85
C GLY A 107 -22.57 -20.32 17.81
N HIS A 108 -21.26 -20.54 17.69
CA HIS A 108 -20.61 -21.51 16.79
C HIS A 108 -20.31 -21.05 15.35
N ASN A 109 -20.15 -19.75 15.13
CA ASN A 109 -19.63 -19.21 13.87
C ASN A 109 -20.53 -19.40 12.64
N GLU A 110 -21.84 -19.63 12.78
CA GLU A 110 -22.72 -19.80 11.63
C GLU A 110 -23.25 -18.46 11.08
N PRO A 111 -23.49 -18.33 9.76
CA PRO A 111 -24.18 -17.19 9.16
C PRO A 111 -25.66 -17.07 9.61
N PRO A 112 -26.24 -15.86 9.64
CA PRO A 112 -27.68 -15.67 9.91
C PRO A 112 -28.59 -16.46 8.97
N ASN A 113 -29.68 -17.00 9.51
CA ASN A 113 -30.70 -17.76 8.76
C ASN A 113 -31.77 -16.83 8.14
N ASP A 114 -32.68 -17.38 7.34
CA ASP A 114 -33.70 -16.58 6.64
C ASP A 114 -34.65 -15.84 7.59
N GLU A 115 -35.08 -16.46 8.69
CA GLU A 115 -35.92 -15.81 9.70
C GLU A 115 -35.24 -14.58 10.33
N GLN A 116 -33.93 -14.67 10.60
CA GLN A 116 -33.14 -13.56 11.12
C GLN A 116 -32.96 -12.45 10.09
N ILE A 117 -32.79 -12.79 8.81
CA ILE A 117 -32.73 -11.82 7.72
C ILE A 117 -34.07 -11.08 7.60
N ASP A 118 -35.18 -11.81 7.59
CA ASP A 118 -36.52 -11.25 7.45
C ASP A 118 -36.86 -10.34 8.64
N SER A 119 -36.60 -10.80 9.86
CA SER A 119 -36.78 -10.01 11.08
C SER A 119 -35.93 -8.74 11.07
N PHE A 120 -34.65 -8.84 10.71
CA PHE A 120 -33.76 -7.68 10.61
C PHE A 120 -34.29 -6.65 9.60
N ILE A 121 -34.74 -7.11 8.43
CA ILE A 121 -35.26 -6.24 7.38
C ILE A 121 -36.54 -5.54 7.83
N GLN A 122 -37.47 -6.28 8.42
CA GLN A 122 -38.75 -5.74 8.89
C GLN A 122 -38.52 -4.64 9.94
N ILE A 123 -37.69 -4.92 10.96
CA ILE A 123 -37.33 -3.94 12.00
C ILE A 123 -36.72 -2.67 11.38
N CYS A 124 -35.80 -2.84 10.42
CA CYS A 124 -35.17 -1.70 9.76
C CYS A 124 -36.16 -0.88 8.93
N GLN A 125 -37.05 -1.53 8.18
CA GLN A 125 -38.06 -0.84 7.37
C GLN A 125 -39.04 -0.05 8.24
N ASP A 126 -39.60 -0.69 9.28
CA ASP A 126 -40.55 -0.04 10.18
C ASP A 126 -39.92 1.18 10.86
N PHE A 127 -38.68 1.04 11.31
CA PHE A 127 -37.95 2.14 11.91
C PHE A 127 -37.65 3.28 10.92
N ILE A 128 -37.18 2.97 9.70
CA ILE A 128 -36.84 3.97 8.68
C ILE A 128 -38.08 4.73 8.21
N ASN A 129 -39.21 4.04 8.08
CA ASN A 129 -40.48 4.66 7.72
C ASN A 129 -40.97 5.66 8.79
N ALA A 130 -40.81 5.31 10.07
CA ALA A 130 -41.17 6.20 11.17
C ALA A 130 -40.13 7.31 11.44
N ASN A 131 -38.84 7.04 11.21
CA ASN A 131 -37.72 7.91 11.60
C ASN A 131 -36.72 8.09 10.43
N PRO A 132 -37.10 8.79 9.35
CA PRO A 132 -36.33 8.84 8.10
C PRO A 132 -34.98 9.57 8.20
N ASN A 133 -34.72 10.34 9.26
CA ASN A 133 -33.45 11.06 9.45
C ASN A 133 -32.50 10.38 10.45
N ASP A 134 -32.99 9.41 11.22
CA ASP A 134 -32.21 8.76 12.26
C ASP A 134 -31.39 7.59 11.70
N ILE A 135 -30.33 7.24 12.45
CA ILE A 135 -29.38 6.19 12.12
C ILE A 135 -29.71 4.93 12.95
N ILE A 136 -29.56 3.78 12.30
CA ILE A 136 -29.65 2.46 12.90
C ILE A 136 -28.25 1.95 13.26
N GLY A 137 -28.02 1.69 14.53
CA GLY A 137 -26.83 1.01 15.01
C GLY A 137 -26.99 -0.51 14.93
N VAL A 138 -25.99 -1.22 14.43
CA VAL A 138 -26.01 -2.69 14.37
C VAL A 138 -24.69 -3.24 14.91
N HIS A 139 -24.76 -4.21 15.81
CA HIS A 139 -23.54 -4.87 16.29
C HIS A 139 -23.73 -6.35 16.56
N CYS A 140 -22.62 -7.07 16.51
CA CYS A 140 -22.47 -8.37 17.15
C CYS A 140 -21.33 -8.26 18.17
N THR A 141 -20.61 -9.34 18.48
CA THR A 141 -19.45 -9.26 19.38
C THR A 141 -18.37 -8.31 18.84
N HIS A 142 -17.99 -8.45 17.57
CA HIS A 142 -16.94 -7.66 16.93
C HIS A 142 -17.47 -6.67 15.86
N GLY A 143 -18.72 -6.81 15.43
CA GLY A 143 -19.32 -5.90 14.45
C GLY A 143 -18.86 -6.08 13.00
N PHE A 144 -18.55 -7.32 12.59
CA PHE A 144 -18.05 -7.64 11.24
C PHE A 144 -18.89 -8.70 10.54
N ASN A 145 -18.74 -9.99 10.87
CA ASN A 145 -19.35 -11.07 10.06
C ASN A 145 -20.89 -11.07 10.12
N ARG A 146 -21.51 -11.29 11.29
CA ARG A 146 -22.98 -11.29 11.43
C ARG A 146 -23.60 -9.93 11.09
N THR A 147 -22.95 -8.86 11.54
CA THR A 147 -23.38 -7.48 11.28
C THR A 147 -23.35 -7.17 9.79
N GLY A 148 -22.23 -7.44 9.12
CA GLY A 148 -22.07 -7.23 7.69
C GLY A 148 -23.03 -8.09 6.89
N PHE A 149 -23.25 -9.34 7.30
CA PHE A 149 -24.19 -10.24 6.63
C PHE A 149 -25.60 -9.66 6.58
N LEU A 150 -26.17 -9.27 7.73
CA LEU A 150 -27.52 -8.71 7.78
C LEU A 150 -27.63 -7.35 7.11
N VAL A 151 -26.62 -6.49 7.26
CA VAL A 151 -26.59 -5.20 6.55
C VAL A 151 -26.54 -5.42 5.03
N CYS A 152 -25.67 -6.30 4.52
CA CYS A 152 -25.60 -6.60 3.09
C CYS A 152 -26.92 -7.19 2.56
N ALA A 153 -27.54 -8.09 3.32
CA ALA A 153 -28.83 -8.67 2.96
C ALA A 153 -29.93 -7.60 2.86
N TYR A 154 -29.95 -6.62 3.77
CA TYR A 154 -30.85 -5.46 3.68
C TYR A 154 -30.59 -4.63 2.43
N LEU A 155 -29.33 -4.27 2.15
CA LEU A 155 -28.97 -3.49 0.96
C LEU A 155 -29.42 -4.17 -0.34
N CYS A 156 -29.29 -5.49 -0.41
CA CYS A 156 -29.73 -6.27 -1.57
C CYS A 156 -31.25 -6.28 -1.70
N ARG A 157 -31.98 -6.64 -0.63
CA ARG A 157 -33.44 -6.82 -0.69
C ARG A 157 -34.22 -5.51 -0.75
N GLN A 158 -33.73 -4.45 -0.12
CA GLN A 158 -34.48 -3.20 0.03
C GLN A 158 -33.98 -2.06 -0.83
N LEU A 159 -32.67 -2.00 -1.10
CA LEU A 159 -32.08 -0.92 -1.88
C LEU A 159 -31.64 -1.37 -3.28
N ASN A 160 -31.91 -2.62 -3.66
CA ASN A 160 -31.61 -3.20 -4.96
C ASN A 160 -30.12 -3.18 -5.34
N TYR A 161 -29.24 -3.26 -4.33
CA TYR A 161 -27.80 -3.42 -4.54
C TYR A 161 -27.51 -4.85 -5.02
N SER A 162 -26.54 -4.99 -5.92
CA SER A 162 -25.96 -6.32 -6.18
C SER A 162 -25.10 -6.75 -4.98
N ILE A 163 -25.00 -8.07 -4.75
CA ILE A 163 -24.35 -8.57 -3.53
C ILE A 163 -22.88 -8.19 -3.44
N ASP A 164 -22.19 -8.14 -4.59
CA ASP A 164 -20.81 -7.68 -4.70
C ASP A 164 -20.65 -6.23 -4.24
N VAL A 165 -21.55 -5.33 -4.67
CA VAL A 165 -21.53 -3.92 -4.26
C VAL A 165 -21.90 -3.77 -2.78
N ALA A 166 -22.85 -4.57 -2.27
CA ALA A 166 -23.22 -4.54 -0.86
C ALA A 166 -22.05 -4.98 0.05
N ILE A 167 -21.37 -6.07 -0.30
CA ILE A 167 -20.18 -6.56 0.40
C ILE A 167 -19.05 -5.52 0.33
N ASP A 168 -18.80 -4.95 -0.85
CA ASP A 168 -17.77 -3.93 -1.06
C ASP A 168 -18.04 -2.65 -0.26
N MET A 169 -19.28 -2.16 -0.28
CA MET A 169 -19.70 -1.01 0.52
C MET A 169 -19.47 -1.24 2.01
N PHE A 170 -19.86 -2.41 2.53
CA PHE A 170 -19.63 -2.74 3.93
C PHE A 170 -18.13 -2.82 4.26
N ALA A 171 -17.33 -3.46 3.40
CA ALA A 171 -15.88 -3.55 3.58
C ALA A 171 -15.18 -2.18 3.54
N THR A 172 -15.66 -1.25 2.69
CA THR A 172 -15.13 0.13 2.58
C THR A 172 -15.15 0.85 3.92
N VAL A 173 -16.33 0.83 4.55
CA VAL A 173 -16.61 1.64 5.75
C VAL A 173 -16.34 0.88 7.04
N ARG A 174 -16.21 -0.45 6.96
CA ARG A 174 -15.92 -1.37 8.07
C ARG A 174 -14.82 -2.36 7.69
N SER A 175 -13.63 -1.87 7.32
CA SER A 175 -12.50 -2.69 6.89
C SER A 175 -12.07 -3.76 7.93
N PRO A 176 -11.81 -5.01 7.52
CA PRO A 176 -11.76 -5.49 6.12
C PRO A 176 -13.10 -5.99 5.56
N GLY A 177 -14.21 -5.79 6.28
CA GLY A 177 -15.52 -6.34 5.95
C GLY A 177 -15.77 -7.71 6.58
N ILE A 178 -16.57 -8.54 5.90
CA ILE A 178 -16.83 -9.93 6.32
C ILE A 178 -15.58 -10.76 6.01
N TYR A 179 -14.89 -11.21 7.04
CA TYR A 179 -13.60 -11.94 6.93
C TYR A 179 -13.74 -13.46 7.11
N LYS A 180 -14.96 -13.97 7.00
CA LYS A 180 -15.29 -15.38 7.08
C LYS A 180 -15.89 -15.83 5.74
N GLN A 181 -15.23 -16.78 5.09
CA GLN A 181 -15.60 -17.24 3.75
C GLN A 181 -17.01 -17.84 3.72
N ASP A 182 -17.36 -18.64 4.73
CA ASP A 182 -18.68 -19.26 4.89
C ASP A 182 -19.83 -18.24 4.92
N TYR A 183 -19.59 -17.02 5.41
CA TYR A 183 -20.59 -15.94 5.40
C TYR A 183 -20.74 -15.33 4.00
N LEU A 184 -19.63 -15.15 3.29
CA LEU A 184 -19.63 -14.61 1.92
C LEU A 184 -20.28 -15.60 0.95
N ASP A 185 -19.92 -16.88 1.05
CA ASP A 185 -20.48 -17.95 0.23
C ASP A 185 -22.00 -18.01 0.41
N LYS A 186 -22.47 -17.92 1.65
CA LYS A 186 -23.91 -17.95 1.95
C LYS A 186 -24.65 -16.70 1.45
N LEU A 187 -24.00 -15.53 1.46
CA LEU A 187 -24.56 -14.32 0.85
C LEU A 187 -24.69 -14.46 -0.67
N ILE A 188 -23.66 -14.97 -1.34
CA ILE A 188 -23.65 -15.17 -2.80
C ILE A 188 -24.69 -16.20 -3.21
N GLU A 189 -24.81 -17.30 -2.45
CA GLU A 189 -25.85 -18.32 -2.65
C GLU A 189 -27.25 -17.71 -2.57
N LYS A 190 -27.51 -16.83 -1.60
CA LYS A 190 -28.82 -16.20 -1.39
C LYS A 190 -29.13 -15.07 -2.37
N PHE A 191 -28.11 -14.36 -2.85
CA PHE A 191 -28.24 -13.17 -3.69
C PHE A 191 -27.36 -13.28 -4.96
N PRO A 192 -27.66 -14.23 -5.87
CA PRO A 192 -26.81 -14.49 -7.02
C PRO A 192 -26.79 -13.32 -8.02
N THR A 193 -25.62 -13.04 -8.59
CA THR A 193 -25.44 -12.05 -9.66
C THR A 193 -25.16 -12.74 -11.00
N LYS A 194 -25.59 -12.13 -12.11
CA LYS A 194 -25.43 -12.70 -13.47
C LYS A 194 -23.96 -12.93 -13.87
N ASN A 195 -23.03 -12.22 -13.23
CA ASN A 195 -21.59 -12.40 -13.36
C ASN A 195 -21.05 -12.85 -11.99
N CYS A 196 -21.17 -14.14 -11.67
CA CYS A 196 -20.77 -14.67 -10.37
C CYS A 196 -19.23 -14.64 -10.23
N ILE A 197 -18.70 -13.53 -9.70
CA ILE A 197 -17.30 -13.41 -9.31
C ILE A 197 -17.15 -14.17 -8.00
N SER A 198 -16.23 -15.13 -7.94
CA SER A 198 -15.84 -15.77 -6.68
C SER A 198 -15.27 -14.72 -5.73
N ILE A 199 -16.00 -14.35 -4.67
CA ILE A 199 -15.53 -13.40 -3.66
C ILE A 199 -14.79 -14.17 -2.57
N SER A 200 -13.47 -14.02 -2.53
CA SER A 200 -12.65 -14.57 -1.45
C SER A 200 -12.65 -13.64 -0.24
N ALA A 201 -12.80 -14.23 0.95
CA ALA A 201 -12.71 -13.52 2.22
C ALA A 201 -11.31 -12.93 2.39
N PRO A 202 -11.21 -11.69 2.91
CA PRO A 202 -9.93 -11.11 3.28
C PRO A 202 -9.27 -11.93 4.41
N LEU A 203 -7.96 -11.77 4.54
CA LEU A 203 -7.22 -12.35 5.67
C LEU A 203 -7.86 -11.95 7.00
N ARG A 204 -7.93 -12.90 7.94
CA ARG A 204 -8.45 -12.61 9.29
C ARG A 204 -7.66 -11.45 9.89
N PRO A 205 -8.34 -10.41 10.42
CA PRO A 205 -7.66 -9.28 11.02
C PRO A 205 -6.66 -9.69 12.11
N GLU A 206 -5.57 -8.95 12.26
CA GLU A 206 -4.52 -9.26 13.24
C GLU A 206 -5.05 -9.36 14.68
N TRP A 207 -6.06 -8.54 15.02
CA TRP A 207 -6.71 -8.59 16.33
C TRP A 207 -7.48 -9.89 16.60
N CYS A 208 -7.71 -10.74 15.58
CA CYS A 208 -8.28 -12.08 15.72
C CYS A 208 -7.24 -13.18 16.03
N LEU A 209 -5.93 -12.91 15.91
CA LEU A 209 -4.88 -13.90 16.08
C LEU A 209 -4.49 -14.01 17.56
N GLU A 210 -4.47 -15.22 18.12
CA GLU A 210 -4.09 -15.46 19.50
C GLU A 210 -2.62 -15.05 19.74
N LYS A 211 -2.39 -14.13 20.69
CA LYS A 211 -1.05 -13.81 21.19
C LYS A 211 -0.56 -15.01 22.02
N GLN A 212 0.26 -15.88 21.44
CA GLN A 212 0.98 -16.90 22.21
C GLN A 212 1.87 -16.22 23.25
N VAL A 213 1.52 -16.39 24.53
CA VAL A 213 2.34 -15.96 25.67
C VAL A 213 3.54 -16.90 25.75
N ILE A 214 4.72 -16.41 25.37
CA ILE A 214 5.97 -17.14 25.53
C ILE A 214 6.39 -17.05 27.00
N THR A 215 6.12 -18.11 27.77
CA THR A 215 6.71 -18.31 29.09
C THR A 215 8.19 -18.66 28.90
N LEU A 216 9.07 -17.77 29.37
CA LEU A 216 10.53 -17.94 29.37
C LEU A 216 10.93 -19.15 30.22
N ASN A 217 11.47 -20.20 29.59
CA ASN A 217 12.35 -21.14 30.26
C ASN A 217 13.74 -21.09 29.61
N LYS A 218 14.71 -20.64 30.41
CA LYS A 218 16.14 -20.69 30.13
C LYS A 218 16.56 -22.15 29.98
N ASN A 219 17.19 -22.51 28.86
CA ASN A 219 18.36 -23.39 28.86
C ASN A 219 19.12 -23.36 27.53
N LYS A 220 20.42 -23.63 27.66
CA LYS A 220 21.54 -23.34 26.76
C LYS A 220 21.65 -24.23 25.50
N HIS A 221 22.27 -23.62 24.48
CA HIS A 221 23.05 -24.16 23.34
C HIS A 221 22.35 -24.91 22.20
N LYS A 222 22.32 -24.30 20.99
CA LYS A 222 23.31 -24.46 19.90
C LYS A 222 22.90 -23.56 18.73
N TYR A 223 23.87 -22.88 18.12
CA TYR A 223 23.69 -22.06 16.91
C TYR A 223 23.15 -22.92 15.76
N ASN A 224 22.10 -22.43 15.08
CA ASN A 224 21.68 -22.83 13.72
C ASN A 224 20.95 -21.65 13.04
N GLU A 225 21.18 -21.50 11.73
CA GLU A 225 20.94 -20.36 10.83
C GLU A 225 19.48 -19.96 10.55
N ILE A 226 18.62 -19.79 11.57
CA ILE A 226 17.18 -19.45 11.36
C ILE A 226 16.79 -18.05 11.85
N ASP A 227 17.70 -17.30 12.48
CA ASP A 227 17.37 -16.05 13.19
C ASP A 227 17.27 -14.77 12.31
N TYR A 228 17.39 -14.91 10.98
CA TYR A 228 17.31 -13.78 10.05
C TYR A 228 15.87 -13.39 9.65
N GLN A 229 14.87 -14.21 9.97
CA GLN A 229 13.47 -13.98 9.57
C GLN A 229 12.58 -13.39 10.68
N GLN A 230 12.90 -13.56 11.97
CA GLN A 230 12.06 -13.07 13.07
C GLN A 230 12.31 -11.59 13.42
N SER A 231 13.55 -11.10 13.28
CA SER A 231 13.89 -9.69 13.55
C SER A 231 13.19 -8.72 12.58
N ASN A 232 12.97 -9.15 11.34
CA ASN A 232 12.25 -8.39 10.31
C ASN A 232 10.73 -8.30 10.53
N LYS A 233 10.11 -9.21 11.31
CA LYS A 233 8.67 -9.15 11.63
C LYS A 233 8.38 -8.08 12.68
N ARG A 234 9.19 -7.98 13.73
CA ARG A 234 9.03 -6.95 14.79
C ARG A 234 9.25 -5.53 14.28
N PHE A 235 10.16 -5.32 13.33
CA PHE A 235 10.46 -3.98 12.79
C PHE A 235 9.46 -3.48 11.73
N ARG A 236 8.63 -4.39 11.18
CA ARG A 236 7.53 -4.05 10.24
C ARG A 236 6.27 -3.55 10.95
N GLN A 237 6.03 -3.95 12.21
CA GLN A 237 4.81 -3.62 12.96
C GLN A 237 4.76 -2.18 13.50
N GLU A 238 5.89 -1.44 13.55
CA GLU A 238 5.96 -0.14 14.24
C GLU A 238 5.63 1.12 13.38
N ILE A 239 5.31 1.02 12.08
CA ILE A 239 5.06 2.22 11.23
C ILE A 239 3.74 2.20 10.43
N GLN A 240 2.80 1.28 10.70
CA GLN A 240 1.48 1.34 10.07
C GLN A 240 0.53 2.27 10.85
N GLU A 241 0.89 3.55 10.96
CA GLU A 241 -0.05 4.61 11.36
C GLU A 241 -0.78 5.12 10.12
N ASN A 242 -2.11 4.93 10.12
CA ASN A 242 -3.15 5.54 9.30
C ASN A 242 -2.73 6.78 8.46
N SER A 243 -2.20 6.54 7.26
CA SER A 243 -2.20 7.55 6.20
C SER A 243 -2.68 6.90 4.92
N ASN A 244 -3.70 7.48 4.30
CA ASN A 244 -4.16 7.05 2.98
C ASN A 244 -3.00 7.23 1.98
N PRO A 245 -2.81 6.33 1.02
CA PRO A 245 -1.74 6.48 0.03
C PRO A 245 -1.93 7.78 -0.75
N VAL A 246 -0.87 8.58 -0.83
CA VAL A 246 -0.86 9.89 -1.48
C VAL A 246 -0.08 9.78 -2.78
N PHE A 247 -0.66 10.28 -3.88
CA PHE A 247 0.07 10.37 -5.15
C PHE A 247 1.13 11.47 -5.06
N ALA A 248 2.15 11.45 -5.92
CA ALA A 248 3.26 12.41 -5.87
C ALA A 248 2.80 13.90 -5.82
N VAL A 249 1.65 14.19 -6.40
CA VAL A 249 0.98 15.50 -6.35
C VAL A 249 -0.53 15.28 -6.19
N ASP A 250 -1.21 16.20 -5.51
CA ASP A 250 -2.68 16.20 -5.45
C ASP A 250 -3.26 16.60 -6.82
N LEU A 251 -3.76 15.61 -7.55
CA LEU A 251 -4.35 15.76 -8.88
C LEU A 251 -5.78 15.24 -8.84
N LEU A 252 -6.75 16.08 -9.19
CA LEU A 252 -8.19 15.78 -9.14
C LEU A 252 -8.58 14.45 -9.83
N ASN A 253 -7.90 14.15 -10.94
CA ASN A 253 -8.19 12.99 -11.79
C ASN A 253 -7.35 11.75 -11.42
N VAL A 254 -6.60 11.80 -10.32
CA VAL A 254 -5.83 10.68 -9.79
C VAL A 254 -6.41 10.28 -8.44
N LYS A 255 -6.88 9.04 -8.31
CA LYS A 255 -7.55 8.57 -7.08
C LYS A 255 -6.80 7.39 -6.48
N PRO A 256 -6.38 7.44 -5.21
CA PRO A 256 -5.86 6.26 -4.54
C PRO A 256 -6.93 5.17 -4.45
N ILE A 257 -6.55 3.93 -4.75
CA ILE A 257 -7.40 2.76 -4.51
C ILE A 257 -7.19 2.33 -3.07
N CYS A 258 -8.12 2.76 -2.21
CA CYS A 258 -8.12 2.40 -0.79
C CYS A 258 -8.66 0.97 -0.54
N PHE A 259 -9.34 0.38 -1.54
CA PHE A 259 -9.86 -0.98 -1.51
C PHE A 259 -8.73 -2.00 -1.66
N GLN A 260 -8.35 -2.63 -0.56
CA GLN A 260 -7.22 -3.55 -0.53
C GLN A 260 -7.40 -4.74 -1.50
N SER A 261 -8.60 -5.28 -1.69
CA SER A 261 -8.87 -6.38 -2.64
C SER A 261 -8.68 -5.97 -4.11
N ILE A 262 -9.22 -4.81 -4.51
CA ILE A 262 -9.04 -4.26 -5.86
C ILE A 262 -7.57 -3.94 -6.09
N ALA A 263 -6.93 -3.29 -5.12
CA ALA A 263 -5.50 -3.00 -5.16
C ALA A 263 -4.68 -4.30 -5.25
N ASP A 264 -5.03 -5.34 -4.49
CA ASP A 264 -4.36 -6.65 -4.51
C ASP A 264 -4.55 -7.39 -5.83
N ASN A 265 -5.72 -7.32 -6.45
CA ASN A 265 -5.94 -7.86 -7.80
C ASN A 265 -5.08 -7.13 -8.84
N ILE A 266 -5.01 -5.80 -8.78
CA ILE A 266 -4.17 -5.00 -9.67
C ILE A 266 -2.68 -5.27 -9.44
N ARG A 267 -2.25 -5.36 -8.17
CA ARG A 267 -0.88 -5.74 -7.78
C ARG A 267 -0.55 -7.13 -8.32
N LEU A 268 -1.42 -8.11 -8.10
CA LEU A 268 -1.24 -9.48 -8.56
C LEU A 268 -1.13 -9.53 -10.07
N LYS A 269 -1.95 -8.77 -10.80
CA LYS A 269 -1.88 -8.70 -12.26
C LYS A 269 -0.54 -8.12 -12.73
N CYS A 270 -0.08 -7.01 -12.15
CA CYS A 270 1.22 -6.43 -12.46
C CYS A 270 2.38 -7.39 -12.13
N GLN A 271 2.27 -8.09 -10.99
CA GLN A 271 3.21 -9.11 -10.56
C GLN A 271 3.29 -10.29 -11.54
N GLN A 272 2.15 -10.80 -11.99
CA GLN A 272 2.07 -11.86 -13.00
C GLN A 272 2.67 -11.42 -14.34
N MET A 273 2.32 -10.22 -14.82
CA MET A 273 2.89 -9.62 -16.02
C MET A 273 4.42 -9.47 -15.94
N CYS A 274 4.95 -9.25 -14.74
CA CYS A 274 6.38 -9.12 -14.47
C CYS A 274 7.08 -10.45 -14.10
N GLY A 275 6.36 -11.58 -14.03
CA GLY A 275 6.90 -12.84 -13.51
C GLY A 275 7.41 -12.77 -12.06
N TRP A 276 6.83 -11.88 -11.24
CA TRP A 276 7.28 -11.58 -9.88
C TRP A 276 6.40 -12.28 -8.83
N ASN A 277 6.97 -13.22 -8.08
CA ASN A 277 6.21 -14.07 -7.15
C ASN A 277 6.15 -13.54 -5.71
N ARG A 278 6.60 -12.30 -5.44
CA ARG A 278 6.62 -11.71 -4.09
C ARG A 278 5.55 -10.63 -3.97
N PRO A 279 4.95 -10.41 -2.79
CA PRO A 279 3.91 -9.40 -2.56
C PRO A 279 4.45 -7.96 -2.52
N THR A 280 5.57 -7.70 -3.16
CA THR A 280 6.24 -6.39 -3.21
C THR A 280 6.13 -5.79 -4.60
N PHE A 281 6.52 -4.51 -4.73
CA PHE A 281 6.62 -3.85 -6.03
C PHE A 281 7.53 -4.64 -6.99
N PRO A 282 7.08 -4.96 -8.21
CA PRO A 282 7.80 -5.85 -9.13
C PRO A 282 8.88 -5.13 -9.97
N GLY A 283 8.85 -3.80 -10.04
CA GLY A 283 9.71 -3.05 -10.95
C GLY A 283 11.23 -3.24 -10.72
N SER A 284 12.00 -3.19 -11.80
CA SER A 284 13.47 -3.39 -11.81
C SER A 284 14.20 -2.37 -10.93
N GLN A 285 15.06 -2.79 -10.01
CA GLN A 285 15.79 -1.90 -9.10
C GLN A 285 17.26 -1.82 -9.52
N PRO A 286 17.74 -0.65 -9.99
CA PRO A 286 19.13 -0.47 -10.40
C PRO A 286 20.08 -0.47 -9.20
N VAL A 287 21.31 -0.93 -9.43
CA VAL A 287 22.41 -0.88 -8.46
C VAL A 287 23.28 0.35 -8.67
N SER A 288 23.88 0.86 -7.61
CA SER A 288 24.80 1.99 -7.71
C SER A 288 26.07 1.56 -8.44
N MET A 289 26.54 2.41 -9.37
CA MET A 289 27.82 2.22 -10.05
C MET A 289 28.97 2.49 -9.06
N ASP A 290 29.95 1.59 -9.02
CA ASP A 290 31.14 1.68 -8.17
C ASP A 290 32.37 1.11 -8.89
N TYR A 291 33.56 1.25 -8.30
CA TYR A 291 34.81 0.76 -8.90
C TYR A 291 34.88 -0.76 -9.08
N THR A 292 34.01 -1.53 -8.43
CA THR A 292 33.98 -2.99 -8.56
C THR A 292 33.11 -3.45 -9.72
N ASN A 293 32.13 -2.64 -10.13
CA ASN A 293 31.12 -3.05 -11.12
C ASN A 293 31.11 -2.23 -12.41
N TYR A 294 31.74 -1.04 -12.45
CA TYR A 294 31.67 -0.13 -13.61
C TYR A 294 32.11 -0.78 -14.92
N GLN A 295 33.10 -1.68 -14.88
CA GLN A 295 33.64 -2.33 -16.07
C GLN A 295 32.58 -3.10 -16.86
N THR A 296 31.49 -3.52 -16.21
CA THR A 296 30.36 -4.21 -16.84
C THR A 296 29.79 -3.43 -18.04
N ILE A 297 29.77 -2.09 -17.97
CA ILE A 297 29.22 -1.27 -19.08
C ILE A 297 30.08 -1.33 -20.35
N PHE A 298 31.31 -1.83 -20.25
CA PHE A 298 32.23 -2.03 -21.37
C PHE A 298 32.27 -3.48 -21.86
N LEU A 299 31.71 -4.42 -21.09
CA LEU A 299 31.68 -5.85 -21.44
C LEU A 299 30.45 -6.22 -22.27
N SER A 300 29.40 -5.41 -22.25
CA SER A 300 28.22 -5.59 -23.09
C SER A 300 27.67 -4.25 -23.59
N PRO A 301 26.81 -4.23 -24.62
CA PRO A 301 26.27 -2.98 -25.13
C PRO A 301 25.27 -2.35 -24.16
N TYR A 302 25.46 -1.07 -23.86
CA TYR A 302 24.60 -0.28 -22.97
C TYR A 302 24.05 0.96 -23.67
N MET A 303 22.93 1.46 -23.15
CA MET A 303 22.44 2.81 -23.41
C MET A 303 22.43 3.61 -22.12
N VAL A 304 22.56 4.93 -22.25
CA VAL A 304 22.59 5.88 -21.15
C VAL A 304 21.48 6.91 -21.27
N SER A 305 20.91 7.30 -20.13
CA SER A 305 19.98 8.42 -20.01
C SER A 305 20.24 9.17 -18.71
N TRP A 306 19.67 10.37 -18.58
CA TRP A 306 19.73 11.12 -17.33
C TRP A 306 18.87 10.45 -16.26
N LYS A 307 19.30 10.54 -15.00
CA LYS A 307 18.48 10.11 -13.86
C LYS A 307 17.60 11.28 -13.44
N ALA A 308 16.29 11.15 -13.65
CA ALA A 308 15.36 12.17 -13.22
C ALA A 308 15.18 12.09 -11.69
N ASP A 309 14.92 13.24 -11.09
CA ASP A 309 14.48 13.36 -9.71
C ASP A 309 12.94 13.41 -9.70
N GLY A 310 12.35 12.21 -9.78
CA GLY A 310 10.90 12.03 -9.85
C GLY A 310 10.42 10.88 -8.97
N THR A 311 9.10 10.73 -8.91
CA THR A 311 8.48 9.59 -8.22
C THR A 311 8.26 8.46 -9.21
N ARG A 312 8.86 7.30 -8.93
CA ARG A 312 8.72 6.12 -9.79
C ARG A 312 7.30 5.56 -9.71
N TYR A 313 6.73 5.27 -10.88
CA TYR A 313 5.48 4.55 -11.01
C TYR A 313 5.54 3.53 -12.14
N MET A 314 4.95 2.37 -11.93
CA MET A 314 4.61 1.43 -12.99
C MET A 314 3.15 1.65 -13.40
N MET A 315 2.85 1.79 -14.69
CA MET A 315 1.50 2.03 -15.19
C MET A 315 0.94 0.80 -15.89
N LEU A 316 -0.20 0.32 -15.40
CA LEU A 316 -1.04 -0.71 -16.02
C LEU A 316 -2.16 -0.04 -16.80
N ILE A 317 -2.16 -0.23 -18.12
CA ILE A 317 -3.27 0.10 -19.02
C ILE A 317 -4.05 -1.19 -19.22
N GLU A 318 -5.08 -1.42 -18.40
CA GLU A 318 -5.87 -2.65 -18.46
C GLU A 318 -6.89 -2.60 -19.59
N SER A 319 -7.68 -1.53 -19.63
CA SER A 319 -8.68 -1.24 -20.65
C SER A 319 -9.07 0.24 -20.60
N GLU A 320 -9.98 0.64 -21.48
CA GLU A 320 -10.54 2.00 -21.44
C GLU A 320 -11.08 2.33 -20.04
N ASN A 321 -10.74 3.51 -19.52
CA ASN A 321 -11.06 3.99 -18.18
C ASN A 321 -10.52 3.14 -17.00
N LYS A 322 -9.71 2.11 -17.27
CA LYS A 322 -9.04 1.26 -16.27
C LYS A 322 -7.54 1.38 -16.42
N ILE A 323 -7.02 2.54 -16.03
CA ILE A 323 -5.60 2.85 -16.03
C ILE A 323 -5.16 3.01 -14.59
N TYR A 324 -4.12 2.29 -14.20
CA TYR A 324 -3.63 2.23 -12.83
C TYR A 324 -2.15 2.54 -12.78
N MET A 325 -1.69 3.18 -11.70
CA MET A 325 -0.27 3.39 -11.42
C MET A 325 0.08 2.79 -10.05
N LEU A 326 1.23 2.14 -9.98
CA LEU A 326 1.77 1.52 -8.76
C LEU A 326 3.05 2.23 -8.35
N ASP A 327 3.11 2.73 -7.11
CA ASP A 327 4.33 3.33 -6.56
C ASP A 327 5.31 2.26 -6.02
N ARG A 328 6.47 2.71 -5.53
CA ARG A 328 7.48 1.83 -4.90
C ARG A 328 6.99 1.10 -3.65
N ASN A 329 6.02 1.67 -2.94
CA ASN A 329 5.40 1.06 -1.75
C ASN A 329 4.26 0.10 -2.14
N ASN A 330 4.05 -0.13 -3.44
CA ASN A 330 2.98 -0.95 -4.00
C ASN A 330 1.58 -0.35 -3.75
N ASN A 331 1.47 0.96 -3.49
CA ASN A 331 0.19 1.65 -3.46
C ASN A 331 -0.36 1.78 -4.88
N VAL A 332 -1.68 1.64 -5.04
CA VAL A 332 -2.33 1.63 -6.35
C VAL A 332 -3.17 2.89 -6.50
N PHE A 333 -3.05 3.55 -7.65
CA PHE A 333 -3.76 4.77 -7.99
C PHE A 333 -4.50 4.59 -9.31
N GLN A 334 -5.79 4.92 -9.37
CA GLN A 334 -6.55 4.97 -10.61
C GLN A 334 -6.38 6.33 -11.28
N ILE A 335 -6.09 6.31 -12.58
CA ILE A 335 -5.92 7.50 -13.41
C ILE A 335 -7.13 7.66 -14.32
N ASN A 336 -7.85 8.76 -14.17
CA ASN A 336 -9.00 9.09 -14.98
C ASN A 336 -8.61 10.02 -16.13
N HIS A 337 -9.39 10.00 -17.22
CA HIS A 337 -9.25 10.89 -18.37
C HIS A 337 -7.94 10.78 -19.16
N LEU A 338 -7.17 9.70 -18.98
CA LEU A 338 -6.12 9.33 -19.93
C LEU A 338 -6.68 8.40 -21.00
N TYR A 339 -6.28 8.62 -22.24
CA TYR A 339 -6.61 7.76 -23.37
C TYR A 339 -5.34 7.30 -24.11
N PHE A 340 -5.34 6.04 -24.52
CA PHE A 340 -4.26 5.36 -25.20
C PHE A 340 -4.82 4.69 -26.47
N PRO A 341 -4.82 5.37 -27.63
CA PRO A 341 -5.32 4.78 -28.86
C PRO A 341 -4.42 3.62 -29.30
N LYS A 342 -5.01 2.61 -29.96
CA LYS A 342 -4.24 1.55 -30.60
C LYS A 342 -3.58 2.06 -31.88
N ASP A 343 -2.41 1.53 -32.16
CA ASP A 343 -1.65 1.76 -33.40
C ASP A 343 -2.45 1.31 -34.64
N SER A 344 -3.03 0.11 -34.59
CA SER A 344 -3.82 -0.47 -35.69
C SER A 344 -5.19 0.19 -35.89
N ASP A 345 -5.74 0.83 -34.86
CA ASP A 345 -7.06 1.46 -34.90
C ASP A 345 -7.16 2.54 -33.81
N CYS A 346 -7.02 3.80 -34.20
CA CYS A 346 -7.02 4.94 -33.29
C CYS A 346 -8.39 5.21 -32.63
N THR A 347 -9.46 4.49 -33.01
CA THR A 347 -10.76 4.54 -32.33
C THR A 347 -10.85 3.60 -31.13
N ARG A 348 -9.92 2.65 -31.03
CA ARG A 348 -9.87 1.65 -29.97
C ARG A 348 -8.81 1.99 -28.94
N HIS A 349 -9.07 1.61 -27.69
CA HIS A 349 -8.13 1.79 -26.58
C HIS A 349 -7.18 0.59 -26.44
N LEU A 350 -5.90 0.85 -26.14
CA LEU A 350 -4.90 -0.16 -25.77
C LEU A 350 -5.37 -0.97 -24.55
N ILE A 351 -5.07 -2.26 -24.53
CA ILE A 351 -5.45 -3.14 -23.41
C ILE A 351 -4.24 -3.88 -22.88
N ASN A 352 -4.34 -4.38 -21.65
CA ASN A 352 -3.35 -5.25 -21.01
C ASN A 352 -1.89 -4.91 -21.34
N THR A 353 -1.52 -3.65 -21.13
CA THR A 353 -0.19 -3.10 -21.40
C THR A 353 0.41 -2.60 -20.09
N LEU A 354 1.67 -2.93 -19.82
CA LEU A 354 2.37 -2.60 -18.57
C LEU A 354 3.69 -1.90 -18.88
N VAL A 355 3.80 -0.65 -18.44
CA VAL A 355 4.98 0.19 -18.66
C VAL A 355 5.61 0.63 -17.34
N ASP A 356 6.91 0.87 -17.35
CA ASP A 356 7.67 1.40 -16.21
C ASP A 356 8.17 2.81 -16.53
N GLY A 357 8.15 3.68 -15.53
CA GLY A 357 8.36 5.10 -15.75
C GLY A 357 8.56 5.92 -14.49
N GLU A 358 8.79 7.21 -14.72
CA GLU A 358 9.07 8.19 -13.68
C GLU A 358 8.15 9.39 -13.85
N PHE A 359 7.45 9.74 -12.78
CA PHE A 359 6.61 10.93 -12.73
C PHE A 359 7.44 12.12 -12.28
N VAL A 360 7.49 13.16 -13.11
CA VAL A 360 8.29 14.37 -12.90
C VAL A 360 7.42 15.61 -12.92
N ILE A 361 7.88 16.63 -12.19
CA ILE A 361 7.28 17.96 -12.15
C ILE A 361 8.25 18.90 -12.84
N ASP A 362 7.94 19.25 -14.08
CA ASP A 362 8.70 20.23 -14.84
C ASP A 362 8.34 21.66 -14.40
N ASN A 363 9.33 22.51 -14.25
CA ASN A 363 9.17 23.94 -14.04
C ASN A 363 9.56 24.70 -15.31
N ASP A 364 8.55 25.04 -16.11
CA ASP A 364 8.72 25.81 -17.34
C ASP A 364 8.38 27.28 -17.06
N ASN A 365 9.41 28.08 -16.77
CA ASN A 365 9.29 29.52 -16.48
C ASN A 365 8.27 29.83 -15.36
N GLY A 366 8.28 29.05 -14.28
CA GLY A 366 7.37 29.20 -13.14
C GLY A 366 6.06 28.39 -13.27
N ILE A 367 5.77 27.83 -14.44
CA ILE A 367 4.59 26.99 -14.67
C ILE A 367 4.96 25.53 -14.42
N LYS A 368 4.31 24.93 -13.40
CA LYS A 368 4.45 23.50 -13.12
C LYS A 368 3.73 22.67 -14.19
N ARG A 369 4.43 21.74 -14.81
CA ARG A 369 3.89 20.77 -15.79
C ARG A 369 4.15 19.35 -15.30
N TYR A 370 3.08 18.59 -15.16
CA TYR A 370 3.15 17.20 -14.70
C TYR A 370 3.38 16.25 -15.88
N ARG A 371 4.39 15.37 -15.77
CA ARG A 371 4.70 14.40 -16.82
C ARG A 371 4.99 13.02 -16.28
N TYR A 372 4.61 12.01 -17.04
CA TYR A 372 5.05 10.64 -16.83
C TYR A 372 5.99 10.24 -17.97
N LEU A 373 7.25 10.01 -17.64
CA LEU A 373 8.31 9.59 -18.56
C LEU A 373 8.39 8.06 -18.55
N ILE A 374 7.88 7.43 -19.60
CA ILE A 374 7.98 5.98 -19.78
C ILE A 374 9.39 5.65 -20.25
N TYR A 375 10.10 4.80 -19.50
CA TYR A 375 11.47 4.40 -19.82
C TYR A 375 11.64 2.91 -20.14
N ASP A 376 10.66 2.07 -19.82
CA ASP A 376 10.66 0.66 -20.24
C ASP A 376 9.21 0.12 -20.37
N ILE A 377 9.05 -1.01 -21.06
CA ILE A 377 7.77 -1.70 -21.26
C ILE A 377 7.93 -3.20 -21.06
N ILE A 378 7.01 -3.79 -20.30
CA ILE A 378 7.04 -5.21 -19.93
C ILE A 378 6.06 -6.00 -20.80
N ILE A 379 4.81 -5.52 -20.91
CA ILE A 379 3.76 -6.15 -21.69
C ILE A 379 3.16 -5.11 -22.64
N TYR A 380 2.92 -5.49 -23.90
CA TYR A 380 2.19 -4.69 -24.90
C TYR A 380 1.06 -5.54 -25.49
N GLU A 381 -0.20 -5.15 -25.29
CA GLU A 381 -1.39 -5.88 -25.76
C GLU A 381 -1.36 -7.39 -25.50
N ASN A 382 -1.07 -7.80 -24.26
CA ASN A 382 -0.87 -9.19 -23.80
C ASN A 382 0.44 -9.86 -24.24
N GLU A 383 1.23 -9.25 -25.14
CA GLU A 383 2.51 -9.79 -25.55
C GLU A 383 3.61 -9.44 -24.53
N ASN A 384 4.41 -10.42 -24.13
CA ASN A 384 5.56 -10.20 -23.25
C ASN A 384 6.76 -9.65 -24.04
N VAL A 385 6.70 -8.35 -24.32
CA VAL A 385 7.76 -7.60 -24.99
C VAL A 385 8.97 -7.36 -24.08
N GLY A 386 8.83 -7.58 -22.77
CA GLY A 386 9.93 -7.55 -21.80
C GLY A 386 11.05 -8.54 -22.11
N GLN A 387 10.79 -9.58 -22.90
CA GLN A 387 11.83 -10.53 -23.36
C GLN A 387 12.63 -10.04 -24.59
N ARG A 388 12.18 -8.96 -25.24
CA ARG A 388 12.87 -8.36 -26.39
C ARG A 388 14.04 -7.49 -25.93
N THR A 389 14.91 -7.10 -26.86
CA THR A 389 16.02 -6.18 -26.55
C THR A 389 15.51 -4.81 -26.10
N PHE A 390 16.30 -4.09 -25.30
CA PHE A 390 15.88 -2.79 -24.78
C PHE A 390 15.56 -1.77 -25.89
N LYS A 391 16.28 -1.82 -27.02
CA LYS A 391 15.98 -0.95 -28.18
C LYS A 391 14.59 -1.22 -28.75
N GLU A 392 14.24 -2.49 -28.97
CA GLU A 392 12.90 -2.85 -29.45
C GLU A 392 11.80 -2.42 -28.47
N ARG A 393 12.07 -2.54 -27.15
CA ARG A 393 11.15 -2.07 -26.10
C ARG A 393 10.96 -0.54 -26.17
N LEU A 394 12.05 0.22 -26.34
CA LEU A 394 11.98 1.68 -26.54
C LEU A 394 11.24 2.08 -27.81
N ASP A 395 11.44 1.34 -28.91
CA ASP A 395 10.75 1.60 -30.17
C ASP A 395 9.23 1.40 -30.04
N ILE A 396 8.79 0.36 -29.31
CA ILE A 396 7.36 0.16 -29.01
C ILE A 396 6.80 1.34 -28.21
N ILE A 397 7.50 1.80 -27.18
CA ILE A 397 7.07 2.96 -26.37
C ILE A 397 6.97 4.20 -27.24
N ARG A 398 7.98 4.46 -28.07
CA ARG A 398 8.03 5.64 -28.93
C ARG A 398 6.94 5.61 -30.00
N HIS A 399 6.90 4.55 -30.78
CA HIS A 399 6.06 4.48 -31.97
C HIS A 399 4.63 4.11 -31.64
N SER A 400 4.39 3.04 -30.88
CA SER A 400 3.06 2.47 -30.68
C SER A 400 2.31 3.03 -29.46
N ILE A 401 2.97 3.81 -28.60
CA ILE A 401 2.32 4.50 -27.46
C ILE A 401 2.39 6.02 -27.64
N VAL A 402 3.58 6.61 -27.67
CA VAL A 402 3.73 8.07 -27.57
C VAL A 402 3.36 8.77 -28.89
N ASN A 403 3.86 8.31 -30.03
CA ASN A 403 3.56 8.93 -31.33
C ASN A 403 2.06 8.80 -31.67
N ILE A 404 1.46 7.62 -31.50
CA ILE A 404 0.02 7.42 -31.71
C ILE A 404 -0.82 8.39 -30.88
N ARG A 405 -0.48 8.60 -29.61
CA ARG A 405 -1.16 9.59 -28.77
C ARG A 405 -0.97 11.01 -29.29
N ASN A 406 0.24 11.38 -29.70
CA ASN A 406 0.51 12.72 -30.25
C ASN A 406 -0.31 12.98 -31.52
N GLU A 407 -0.42 12.00 -32.41
CA GLU A 407 -1.27 12.09 -33.61
C GLU A 407 -2.75 12.22 -33.25
N ALA A 408 -3.24 11.45 -32.28
CA ALA A 408 -4.62 11.54 -31.81
C ALA A 408 -4.93 12.91 -31.17
N ILE A 409 -3.97 13.52 -30.46
CA ILE A 409 -4.09 14.90 -29.95
C ILE A 409 -4.19 15.90 -31.11
N ILE A 410 -3.33 15.80 -32.13
CA ILE A 410 -3.35 16.69 -33.31
C ILE A 410 -4.69 16.57 -34.06
N LYS A 411 -5.23 15.35 -34.17
CA LYS A 411 -6.53 15.07 -34.80
C LYS A 411 -7.73 15.47 -33.93
N GLY A 412 -7.52 15.94 -32.69
CA GLY A 412 -8.58 16.33 -31.76
C GLY A 412 -9.33 15.17 -31.11
N LEU A 413 -8.86 13.92 -31.27
CA LEU A 413 -9.43 12.74 -30.64
C LEU A 413 -9.12 12.68 -29.14
N ILE A 414 -8.01 13.27 -28.71
CA ILE A 414 -7.63 13.41 -27.31
C ILE A 414 -7.64 14.89 -26.93
N ASN A 415 -8.47 15.25 -25.95
CA ASN A 415 -8.42 16.58 -25.35
C ASN A 415 -7.38 16.63 -24.23
N LYS A 416 -6.21 17.17 -24.56
CA LYS A 416 -5.06 17.30 -23.65
C LYS A 416 -5.36 18.10 -22.37
N SER A 417 -6.36 19.00 -22.38
CA SER A 417 -6.70 19.80 -21.19
C SER A 417 -7.43 18.99 -20.11
N LEU A 418 -7.98 17.82 -20.45
CA LEU A 418 -8.65 16.94 -19.50
C LEU A 418 -7.70 15.93 -18.87
N GLU A 419 -6.53 15.71 -19.48
CA GLU A 419 -5.55 14.75 -18.99
C GLU A 419 -4.87 15.26 -17.71
N PRO A 420 -4.70 14.42 -16.67
CA PRO A 420 -4.05 14.83 -15.42
C PRO A 420 -2.58 15.20 -15.59
N PHE A 421 -1.89 14.61 -16.57
CA PHE A 421 -0.47 14.82 -16.86
C PHE A 421 -0.13 14.35 -18.27
N SER A 422 0.99 14.84 -18.83
CA SER A 422 1.43 14.43 -20.16
C SER A 422 2.25 13.13 -20.13
N ILE A 423 1.99 12.21 -21.05
CA ILE A 423 2.81 11.02 -21.28
C ILE A 423 3.94 11.35 -22.26
N ARG A 424 5.17 10.92 -21.96
CA ARG A 424 6.33 11.03 -22.85
C ARG A 424 7.19 9.77 -22.76
N ASN A 425 7.95 9.48 -23.79
CA ASN A 425 9.04 8.50 -23.71
C ASN A 425 10.28 9.18 -23.14
N LYS A 426 11.02 8.46 -22.30
CA LYS A 426 12.35 8.87 -21.85
C LYS A 426 13.35 8.48 -22.93
N GLU A 427 14.18 9.44 -23.34
CA GLU A 427 15.19 9.19 -24.37
C GLU A 427 16.42 8.51 -23.76
N PHE A 428 16.97 7.57 -24.52
CA PHE A 428 18.22 6.88 -24.22
C PHE A 428 19.15 7.01 -25.42
N TRP A 429 20.44 7.15 -25.14
CA TRP A 429 21.48 7.34 -26.15
C TRP A 429 22.57 6.30 -26.00
N ASP A 430 23.46 6.25 -26.99
CA ASP A 430 24.70 5.51 -26.89
C ASP A 430 25.58 6.04 -25.74
N LEU A 431 26.46 5.19 -25.19
CA LEU A 431 27.41 5.56 -24.15
C LEU A 431 28.25 6.79 -24.52
N SER A 432 28.53 7.02 -25.81
CA SER A 432 29.25 8.20 -26.30
C SER A 432 28.57 9.53 -25.95
N ALA A 433 27.27 9.52 -25.62
CA ALA A 433 26.53 10.71 -25.21
C ALA A 433 26.76 11.09 -23.74
N THR A 434 27.46 10.28 -22.94
CA THR A 434 27.62 10.48 -21.50
C THR A 434 28.14 11.88 -21.15
N SER A 435 29.23 12.33 -21.77
CA SER A 435 29.81 13.66 -21.55
C SER A 435 28.81 14.78 -21.91
N LYS A 436 27.98 14.59 -22.95
CA LYS A 436 26.94 15.54 -23.35
C LYS A 436 25.79 15.59 -22.34
N LEU A 437 25.34 14.44 -21.82
CA LEU A 437 24.27 14.37 -20.82
C LEU A 437 24.65 15.04 -19.50
N LEU A 438 25.95 15.03 -19.17
CA LEU A 438 26.50 15.71 -17.99
C LEU A 438 26.89 17.17 -18.24
N SER A 439 26.67 17.69 -19.46
CA SER A 439 27.01 19.07 -19.81
C SER A 439 25.97 20.05 -19.22
N PRO A 440 26.39 21.26 -18.82
CA PRO A 440 25.46 22.30 -18.39
C PRO A 440 24.40 22.62 -19.45
N THR A 441 24.77 22.54 -20.74
CA THR A 441 23.86 22.78 -21.86
C THR A 441 22.70 21.79 -21.87
N PHE A 442 22.97 20.49 -21.73
CA PHE A 442 21.90 19.49 -21.68
C PHE A 442 21.08 19.61 -20.40
N GLN A 443 21.73 19.78 -19.25
CA GLN A 443 21.03 19.94 -17.97
C GLN A 443 20.09 21.16 -17.98
N SER A 444 20.46 22.25 -18.66
CA SER A 444 19.59 23.43 -18.80
C SER A 444 18.34 23.20 -19.67
N GLN A 445 18.32 22.15 -20.50
CA GLN A 445 17.15 21.78 -21.31
C GLN A 445 16.13 20.96 -20.51
N ILE A 446 16.56 20.39 -19.38
CA ILE A 446 15.71 19.60 -18.49
C ILE A 446 15.10 20.56 -17.46
N THR A 447 13.77 20.67 -17.49
CA THR A 447 13.02 21.55 -16.59
C THR A 447 12.62 20.90 -15.26
N HIS A 448 13.04 19.67 -15.00
CA HIS A 448 12.89 18.94 -13.74
C HIS A 448 14.26 18.63 -13.13
N GLY A 449 14.28 18.23 -11.86
CA GLY A 449 15.53 17.84 -11.20
C GLY A 449 16.19 16.64 -11.89
N CYS A 450 17.52 16.67 -11.98
CA CYS A 450 18.35 15.58 -12.47
C CYS A 450 19.51 15.37 -11.49
N ASP A 451 19.69 14.14 -11.03
CA ASP A 451 20.65 13.81 -9.96
C ASP A 451 21.71 12.78 -10.38
N GLY A 452 21.82 12.48 -11.69
CA GLY A 452 22.83 11.55 -12.20
C GLY A 452 22.49 10.94 -13.56
N LEU A 453 22.97 9.72 -13.79
CA LEU A 453 22.74 8.93 -15.00
C LEU A 453 22.19 7.54 -14.68
N VAL A 454 21.52 6.94 -15.66
CA VAL A 454 21.09 5.53 -15.64
C VAL A 454 21.65 4.83 -16.87
N PHE A 455 22.25 3.67 -16.65
CA PHE A 455 22.80 2.82 -17.69
C PHE A 455 21.98 1.53 -17.79
N GLN A 456 21.42 1.30 -18.98
CA GLN A 456 20.56 0.16 -19.26
C GLN A 456 21.22 -0.77 -20.28
N PRO A 457 21.36 -2.07 -19.99
CA PRO A 457 21.89 -3.03 -20.96
C PRO A 457 20.93 -3.17 -22.16
N ILE A 458 21.48 -3.24 -23.37
CA ILE A 458 20.69 -3.38 -24.61
C ILE A 458 20.15 -4.80 -24.78
N SER A 459 21.01 -5.79 -24.57
CA SER A 459 20.72 -7.18 -24.88
C SER A 459 19.84 -7.87 -23.85
N ASP A 460 19.80 -7.36 -22.63
CA ASP A 460 19.15 -8.05 -21.52
C ASP A 460 17.62 -7.91 -21.58
N PRO A 461 16.89 -8.99 -21.29
CA PRO A 461 15.45 -8.89 -21.06
C PRO A 461 15.18 -8.07 -19.80
N TYR A 462 13.98 -7.52 -19.71
CA TYR A 462 13.52 -6.82 -18.52
C TYR A 462 13.53 -7.75 -17.30
N GLN A 463 14.18 -7.30 -16.23
CA GLN A 463 14.32 -8.08 -14.99
C GLN A 463 13.61 -7.40 -13.82
N SER A 464 12.65 -8.11 -13.23
CA SER A 464 11.93 -7.69 -12.02
C SER A 464 12.80 -7.74 -10.76
N GLY A 465 12.58 -6.80 -9.83
CA GLY A 465 13.37 -6.70 -8.61
C GLY A 465 14.81 -6.20 -8.85
N ARG A 466 15.75 -6.51 -7.94
CA ARG A 466 17.15 -6.03 -8.05
C ARG A 466 17.81 -6.58 -9.31
N SER A 467 18.28 -5.69 -10.18
CA SER A 467 19.14 -6.05 -11.32
C SER A 467 20.57 -5.63 -11.03
N ILE A 468 21.50 -6.55 -11.26
CA ILE A 468 22.95 -6.29 -11.13
C ILE A 468 23.55 -5.69 -12.41
N HIS A 469 22.80 -5.64 -13.51
CA HIS A 469 23.26 -5.12 -14.79
C HIS A 469 22.71 -3.71 -15.08
N VAL A 470 21.64 -3.26 -14.40
CA VAL A 470 21.15 -1.88 -14.55
C VAL A 470 21.84 -0.99 -13.52
N PHE A 471 22.58 0.02 -13.99
CA PHE A 471 23.34 0.90 -13.12
C PHE A 471 22.69 2.27 -12.98
N LYS A 472 22.78 2.84 -11.77
CA LYS A 472 22.59 4.28 -11.52
C LYS A 472 23.93 4.87 -11.10
N TRP A 473 24.30 5.99 -11.70
CA TRP A 473 25.47 6.76 -11.31
C TRP A 473 25.01 8.11 -10.78
N LYS A 474 25.61 8.57 -9.68
CA LYS A 474 25.38 9.88 -9.08
C LYS A 474 26.72 10.46 -8.65
N GLU A 475 26.89 11.75 -8.83
CA GLU A 475 28.07 12.47 -8.32
C GLU A 475 28.05 12.57 -6.79
N HIS A 476 26.86 12.74 -6.22
CA HIS A 476 26.63 12.75 -4.78
C HIS A 476 25.75 11.57 -4.38
N ASN A 477 26.41 10.57 -3.80
CA ASN A 477 25.75 9.35 -3.33
C ASN A 477 25.09 9.57 -1.97
N THR A 478 23.87 9.06 -1.84
CA THR A 478 23.02 9.22 -0.67
C THR A 478 22.41 7.88 -0.25
N ILE A 479 22.11 7.74 1.05
CA ILE A 479 21.44 6.57 1.61
C ILE A 479 20.20 7.02 2.38
N ASP A 480 19.08 6.30 2.19
CA ASP A 480 17.88 6.51 2.99
C ASP A 480 17.94 5.71 4.29
N PHE A 481 18.00 6.42 5.42
CA PHE A 481 18.04 5.84 6.76
C PHE A 481 16.75 6.11 7.51
N ARG A 482 16.41 5.22 8.45
CA ARG A 482 15.42 5.52 9.49
C ARG A 482 16.15 6.22 10.63
N LEU A 483 15.75 7.45 10.92
CA LEU A 483 16.33 8.26 11.98
C LEU A 483 15.76 7.86 13.34
N LYS A 484 16.60 7.53 14.31
CA LYS A 484 16.20 7.40 15.72
C LYS A 484 17.03 8.36 16.57
N ILE A 485 16.34 9.26 17.27
CA ILE A 485 16.97 10.14 18.26
C ILE A 485 16.99 9.45 19.61
N HIS A 486 18.20 9.18 20.12
CA HIS A 486 18.42 8.56 21.43
C HIS A 486 18.86 9.61 22.46
N LYS A 487 18.37 9.50 23.69
CA LYS A 487 18.75 10.36 24.82
C LYS A 487 19.58 9.53 25.79
N THR A 488 20.82 9.91 26.02
CA THR A 488 21.73 9.21 26.94
C THR A 488 21.75 9.88 28.31
N GLY A 489 21.32 9.16 29.35
CA GLY A 489 21.60 9.48 30.75
C GLY A 489 21.10 10.84 31.28
N ARG A 490 21.64 11.23 32.45
CA ARG A 490 21.26 12.46 33.20
C ARG A 490 21.69 13.77 32.50
N SER A 491 22.54 13.72 31.46
CA SER A 491 23.15 14.88 30.80
C SER A 491 22.33 15.50 29.65
N GLN A 492 21.14 14.99 29.33
CA GLN A 492 20.28 15.44 28.21
C GLN A 492 20.93 15.41 26.80
N GLU A 493 22.15 14.87 26.64
CA GLU A 493 22.79 14.74 25.34
C GLU A 493 22.00 13.79 24.43
N LYS A 494 21.70 14.26 23.22
CA LYS A 494 20.98 13.53 22.19
C LYS A 494 21.94 13.07 21.11
N SER A 495 21.75 11.84 20.64
CA SER A 495 22.45 11.29 19.47
C SER A 495 21.46 10.95 18.37
N ALA A 496 21.86 11.20 17.11
CA ALA A 496 21.11 10.84 15.93
C ALA A 496 21.67 9.53 15.34
N LEU A 497 20.90 8.45 15.48
CA LEU A 497 21.27 7.11 15.04
C LEU A 497 20.56 6.76 13.72
N LEU A 498 21.29 6.20 12.78
CA LEU A 498 20.85 5.89 11.42
C LEU A 498 20.68 4.38 11.23
N TYR A 499 19.49 3.94 10.85
CA TYR A 499 19.15 2.52 10.69
C TYR A 499 18.82 2.15 9.25
N VAL A 500 19.25 0.96 8.84
CA VAL A 500 18.94 0.33 7.55
C VAL A 500 18.08 -0.92 7.74
N THR A 501 17.38 -1.35 6.70
CA THR A 501 16.56 -2.57 6.74
C THR A 501 17.48 -3.80 6.82
N GLY A 502 17.17 -4.71 7.75
CA GLY A 502 17.93 -5.95 7.99
C GLY A 502 18.96 -5.86 9.12
N MET A 503 19.01 -4.74 9.87
CA MET A 503 19.89 -4.59 11.04
C MET A 503 19.11 -4.15 12.28
N SER A 504 19.42 -4.78 13.42
CA SER A 504 18.88 -4.39 14.74
C SER A 504 19.67 -3.26 15.40
N ASN A 505 20.97 -3.18 15.09
CA ASN A 505 21.88 -2.14 15.56
C ASN A 505 21.94 -0.98 14.56
N PRO A 506 22.29 0.25 15.00
CA PRO A 506 22.47 1.37 14.09
C PRO A 506 23.57 1.05 13.06
N TYR A 507 23.33 1.45 11.81
CA TYR A 507 24.31 1.34 10.72
C TYR A 507 25.40 2.40 10.87
N ALA A 508 24.99 3.62 11.22
CA ALA A 508 25.86 4.77 11.43
C ALA A 508 25.22 5.76 12.40
N SER A 509 25.91 6.85 12.69
CA SER A 509 25.41 8.01 13.43
C SER A 509 25.72 9.29 12.67
N MET A 510 24.97 10.35 12.96
CA MET A 510 25.26 11.70 12.51
C MET A 510 25.23 12.70 13.66
N HIS A 511 25.79 13.88 13.44
CA HIS A 511 25.73 14.97 14.40
C HIS A 511 24.26 15.33 14.68
N TYR A 512 23.90 15.42 15.97
CA TYR A 512 22.55 15.82 16.36
C TYR A 512 22.37 17.33 16.20
N SER A 513 21.28 17.75 15.59
CA SER A 513 20.80 19.12 15.64
C SER A 513 19.31 19.15 16.07
N PRO A 514 18.84 20.21 16.75
CA PRO A 514 17.45 20.31 17.19
C PRO A 514 16.41 20.14 16.08
N GLU A 515 16.74 20.55 14.86
CA GLU A 515 15.87 20.45 13.69
C GLU A 515 15.55 18.99 13.34
N LEU A 516 16.39 18.04 13.73
CA LEU A 516 16.19 16.61 13.45
C LEU A 516 15.07 15.98 14.28
N ASP A 517 14.66 16.60 15.40
CA ASP A 517 13.58 16.08 16.24
C ASP A 517 12.27 15.93 15.43
N GLN A 518 12.03 16.81 14.45
CA GLN A 518 10.83 16.76 13.61
C GLN A 518 10.79 15.52 12.69
N TYR A 519 11.94 14.93 12.39
CA TYR A 519 12.09 13.75 11.53
C TYR A 519 12.31 12.46 12.33
N LYS A 520 12.10 12.50 13.66
CA LYS A 520 12.28 11.33 14.51
C LYS A 520 11.38 10.17 14.05
N ASN A 521 11.97 9.00 13.90
CA ASN A 521 11.38 7.76 13.37
C ASN A 521 10.96 7.81 11.88
N GLN A 522 11.22 8.91 11.18
CA GLN A 522 10.95 9.04 9.75
C GLN A 522 12.14 8.56 8.91
N ILE A 523 11.91 8.43 7.59
CA ILE A 523 12.95 8.07 6.63
C ILE A 523 13.58 9.35 6.10
N ILE A 524 14.88 9.51 6.29
CA ILE A 524 15.64 10.66 5.81
C ILE A 524 16.68 10.18 4.80
N GLU A 525 16.95 11.00 3.78
CA GLU A 525 18.10 10.81 2.91
C GLU A 525 19.29 11.52 3.53
N CYS A 526 20.42 10.82 3.62
CA CYS A 526 21.66 11.38 4.13
C CYS A 526 22.75 11.33 3.06
N LEU A 527 23.60 12.36 3.07
CA LEU A 527 24.81 12.47 2.26
C LEU A 527 26.04 12.20 3.15
N TYR A 528 27.09 11.61 2.57
CA TYR A 528 28.35 11.40 3.28
C TYR A 528 29.39 12.39 2.81
N HIS A 529 30.01 13.12 3.74
CA HIS A 529 31.05 14.10 3.44
C HIS A 529 32.06 14.16 4.59
N ASN A 530 33.35 14.25 4.28
CA ASN A 530 34.43 14.40 5.26
C ASN A 530 34.40 13.43 6.46
N GLY A 531 34.00 12.18 6.24
CA GLY A 531 33.97 11.18 7.32
C GLY A 531 32.62 11.07 8.05
N GLU A 532 31.68 11.98 7.78
CA GLU A 532 30.42 12.11 8.53
C GLU A 532 29.18 12.06 7.63
N TRP A 533 28.06 11.65 8.22
CA TRP A 533 26.74 11.69 7.58
C TRP A 533 26.03 13.01 7.89
N TYR A 534 25.40 13.62 6.89
CA TYR A 534 24.59 14.82 7.04
C TYR A 534 23.17 14.59 6.51
N PHE A 535 22.18 15.20 7.16
CA PHE A 535 20.81 15.24 6.66
C PHE A 535 20.77 15.97 5.31
N TYR A 536 20.23 15.31 4.30
CA TYR A 536 20.01 15.89 2.97
C TYR A 536 18.55 16.36 2.82
N ARG A 537 17.60 15.43 2.97
CA ARG A 537 16.16 15.73 2.90
C ARG A 537 15.31 14.67 3.61
N HIS A 538 14.04 15.00 3.81
CA HIS A 538 13.03 14.04 4.26
C HIS A 538 12.46 13.24 3.07
N CYS A 539 12.42 11.91 3.19
CA CYS A 539 11.90 11.00 2.17
C CYS A 539 10.44 10.62 2.45
N VAL A 540 9.52 11.41 1.90
CA VAL A 540 8.07 11.19 2.04
C VAL A 540 7.55 10.04 1.18
N ASP A 541 8.29 9.61 0.17
CA ASP A 541 7.90 8.56 -0.79
C ASP A 541 8.29 7.15 -0.33
N LYS A 542 8.95 6.99 0.82
CA LYS A 542 9.50 5.70 1.28
C LYS A 542 8.96 5.29 2.65
N MET A 543 8.39 4.10 2.72
CA MET A 543 7.96 3.50 3.99
C MET A 543 9.12 2.84 4.77
N TYR A 544 10.18 2.42 4.07
CA TYR A 544 11.28 1.67 4.64
C TYR A 544 12.63 2.28 4.27
N PRO A 545 13.63 2.26 5.17
CA PRO A 545 14.99 2.66 4.83
C PRO A 545 15.60 1.66 3.84
N ASN A 546 16.70 2.06 3.19
CA ASN A 546 17.42 1.15 2.30
C ASN A 546 17.80 -0.16 2.99
N ALA A 547 17.83 -1.25 2.23
CA ALA A 547 18.34 -2.53 2.73
C ALA A 547 19.85 -2.45 2.96
N LYS A 548 20.38 -3.22 3.92
CA LYS A 548 21.82 -3.28 4.21
C LYS A 548 22.66 -3.44 2.93
N ALA A 549 22.31 -4.37 2.06
CA ALA A 549 23.04 -4.59 0.81
C ALA A 549 23.05 -3.36 -0.13
N THR A 550 21.99 -2.55 -0.14
CA THR A 550 21.94 -1.30 -0.89
C THR A 550 22.82 -0.24 -0.22
N ALA A 551 22.74 -0.12 1.11
CA ALA A 551 23.58 0.81 1.86
C ALA A 551 25.07 0.50 1.69
N ASP A 552 25.46 -0.78 1.79
CA ASP A 552 26.83 -1.22 1.60
C ASP A 552 27.35 -0.89 0.20
N GLY A 553 26.57 -1.14 -0.85
CA GLY A 553 26.95 -0.80 -2.23
C GLY A 553 27.12 0.72 -2.44
N VAL A 554 26.27 1.53 -1.79
CA VAL A 554 26.43 2.99 -1.83
C VAL A 554 27.67 3.44 -1.05
N THR A 555 27.94 2.83 0.11
CA THR A 555 29.16 3.11 0.89
C THR A 555 30.42 2.79 0.09
N THR A 556 30.47 1.67 -0.64
CA THR A 556 31.58 1.35 -1.56
C THR A 556 31.75 2.42 -2.65
N ALA A 557 30.65 2.91 -3.23
CA ALA A 557 30.67 4.00 -4.21
C ALA A 557 31.11 5.35 -3.61
N ILE A 558 30.95 5.55 -2.30
CA ILE A 558 31.40 6.74 -1.58
C ILE A 558 32.90 6.64 -1.24
N GLU A 559 33.37 5.49 -0.79
CA GLU A 559 34.78 5.25 -0.42
C GLU A 559 35.73 5.44 -1.60
N ARG A 560 35.30 4.99 -2.77
CA ARG A 560 35.98 5.24 -4.03
C ARG A 560 34.93 5.80 -5.01
N PRO A 561 34.84 7.13 -5.18
CA PRO A 561 33.88 7.74 -6.09
C PRO A 561 34.39 7.69 -7.53
N ILE A 562 33.56 7.19 -8.45
CA ILE A 562 33.74 7.41 -9.88
C ILE A 562 33.20 8.80 -10.15
N THR A 563 34.08 9.80 -10.19
CA THR A 563 33.70 11.19 -10.45
C THR A 563 33.22 11.34 -11.89
N LYS A 564 32.59 12.49 -12.18
CA LYS A 564 32.17 12.85 -13.54
C LYS A 564 33.33 12.73 -14.54
N ASP A 565 34.49 13.30 -14.20
CA ASP A 565 35.65 13.30 -15.08
C ASP A 565 36.20 11.88 -15.32
N ILE A 566 36.24 11.06 -14.27
CA ILE A 566 36.67 9.65 -14.36
C ILE A 566 35.70 8.87 -15.26
N LEU A 567 34.39 9.00 -15.04
CA LEU A 567 33.38 8.30 -15.83
C LEU A 567 33.47 8.66 -17.31
N CYS A 568 33.55 9.96 -17.64
CA CYS A 568 33.68 10.42 -19.02
C CYS A 568 34.98 9.89 -19.65
N SER A 569 36.12 9.99 -18.94
CA SER A 569 37.42 9.52 -19.45
C SER A 569 37.40 8.02 -19.74
N LEU A 570 36.86 7.20 -18.83
CA LEU A 570 36.76 5.76 -19.00
C LEU A 570 35.94 5.37 -20.25
N ILE A 571 34.84 6.08 -20.50
CA ILE A 571 33.99 5.83 -21.66
C ILE A 571 34.68 6.26 -22.96
N GLU A 572 35.30 7.44 -22.96
CA GLU A 572 36.03 7.97 -24.13
C GLU A 572 37.22 7.06 -24.50
N GLU A 573 37.99 6.60 -23.53
CA GLU A 573 39.09 5.64 -23.74
C GLU A 573 38.60 4.31 -24.30
N ASN A 574 37.49 3.76 -23.79
CA ASN A 574 36.94 2.50 -24.27
C ASN A 574 36.42 2.62 -25.72
N ILE A 575 35.74 3.73 -26.03
CA ILE A 575 35.28 4.00 -27.40
C ILE A 575 36.46 4.18 -28.35
N ALA A 576 37.51 4.89 -27.93
CA ALA A 576 38.73 5.03 -28.73
C ALA A 576 39.36 3.66 -29.02
N PHE A 577 39.50 2.81 -27.99
CA PHE A 577 40.08 1.48 -28.13
C PHE A 577 39.30 0.57 -29.11
N ASN A 578 37.96 0.61 -29.09
CA ASN A 578 37.12 -0.21 -29.97
C ASN A 578 37.07 0.28 -31.43
N ASN A 579 37.54 1.50 -31.72
CA ASN A 579 37.62 2.05 -33.08
C ASN A 579 38.97 1.81 -33.77
N TYR A 580 39.96 1.30 -33.04
CA TYR A 580 41.23 0.79 -33.57
C TYR A 580 41.14 -0.73 -33.78
#